data_AF-A0A1M3M3P3-F1
#
_entry.id   AF-A0A1M3M3P3-F1
#
_cell.length_a   1.000
_cell.length_b   1.000
_cell.length_c   1.000
_cell.angle_alpha   90.00
_cell.angle_beta   90.00
_cell.angle_gamma   90.00
#
_symmetry.space_group_name_H-M   'P 1'
#
loop_
_entity.id
_entity.type
_entity.pdbx_description
1 polymer ?
#
loop_
_entity_poly.entity_id
_entity_poly.type
_entity_poly.pdbx_seq_one_letter_code
_entity_poly.pdbx_strand_id
1 'polypeptide(L)'
;MTTQAFDPMAALKRLLEAGALSEEALQAVTGIQPERLRAFLDEHAGAPIGLTARPQVLSDDEIARLSVFPVLLTEGLAVDDDERLVAIYETLTIEFHLTTLNIARLIGLDPDDVEAALSDPRSVSSETRYRLAIAGGYLLNAVNLARRRG
;
A
#
# COMPACT_ATOMS: atom_id res chain seq x y z
N MET A 1 4.99 2.12 -28.45
CA MET A 1 5.08 2.83 -27.16
C MET A 1 6.31 2.30 -26.46
N THR A 2 7.32 3.13 -26.22
CA THR A 2 8.50 2.75 -25.44
C THR A 2 8.09 2.74 -23.98
N THR A 3 7.92 1.54 -23.41
CA THR A 3 7.68 1.35 -21.98
C THR A 3 8.93 1.86 -21.25
N GLN A 4 8.91 3.10 -20.76
CA GLN A 4 9.96 3.58 -19.89
C GLN A 4 9.87 2.71 -18.63
N ALA A 5 10.91 1.94 -18.35
CA ALA A 5 10.93 1.07 -17.19
C ALA A 5 10.71 1.92 -15.94
N PHE A 6 9.71 1.56 -15.12
CA PHE A 6 9.48 2.24 -13.85
C PHE A 6 10.73 2.06 -12.99
N ASP A 7 11.29 3.16 -12.51
CA ASP A 7 12.41 3.17 -11.57
C ASP A 7 11.85 3.47 -10.17
N PRO A 8 11.72 2.44 -9.29
CA PRO A 8 11.21 2.61 -7.94
C PRO A 8 12.01 3.59 -7.09
N MET A 9 13.32 3.68 -7.32
CA MET A 9 14.19 4.53 -6.52
C MET A 9 14.03 5.99 -6.91
N ALA A 10 13.92 6.26 -8.21
CA ALA A 10 13.56 7.58 -8.69
C ALA A 10 12.14 7.99 -8.24
N ALA A 11 11.19 7.05 -8.13
CA ALA A 11 9.87 7.33 -7.57
C ALA A 11 9.91 7.65 -6.07
N LEU A 12 10.67 6.88 -5.28
CA LEU A 12 10.82 7.11 -3.85
C LEU A 12 11.46 8.48 -3.55
N LYS A 13 12.50 8.84 -4.30
CA LYS A 13 13.14 10.17 -4.19
C LYS A 13 12.16 11.30 -4.48
N ARG A 14 11.37 11.18 -5.55
CA ARG A 14 10.34 12.18 -5.88
C ARG A 14 9.30 12.33 -4.78
N LEU A 15 8.89 11.24 -4.13
CA LEU A 15 7.95 11.28 -2.99
C LEU A 15 8.55 12.02 -1.78
N LEU A 16 9.84 11.80 -1.50
CA LEU A 16 10.56 12.50 -0.43
C LEU A 16 10.73 14.00 -0.75
N GLU A 17 11.19 14.33 -1.96
CA GLU A 17 11.41 15.71 -2.42
C GLU A 17 10.12 16.52 -2.48
N ALA A 18 9.00 15.90 -2.88
CA ALA A 18 7.69 16.53 -2.91
C ALA A 18 7.06 16.70 -1.51
N GLY A 19 7.68 16.16 -0.45
CA GLY A 19 7.13 16.17 0.91
C GLY A 19 5.91 15.26 1.09
N ALA A 20 5.59 14.41 0.12
CA ALA A 20 4.49 13.44 0.20
C ALA A 20 4.82 12.29 1.17
N LEU A 21 6.11 12.05 1.42
CA LEU A 21 6.62 11.11 2.41
C LEU A 21 7.80 11.77 3.13
N SER A 22 7.85 11.74 4.47
CA SER A 22 9.04 12.18 5.21
C SER A 22 10.03 11.03 5.41
N GLU A 23 11.30 11.33 5.64
CA GLU A 23 12.29 10.31 6.00
C GLU A 23 11.92 9.58 7.31
N GLU A 24 11.35 10.31 8.28
CA GLU A 24 10.84 9.74 9.53
C GLU A 24 9.70 8.74 9.27
N ALA A 25 8.75 9.09 8.39
CA ALA A 25 7.68 8.19 8.00
C ALA A 25 8.21 6.96 7.25
N LEU A 26 9.18 7.15 6.34
CA LEU A 26 9.82 6.05 5.62
C LEU A 26 10.54 5.09 6.58
N GLN A 27 11.26 5.60 7.57
CA GLN A 27 11.88 4.79 8.63
C GLN A 27 10.81 4.04 9.44
N ALA A 28 9.75 4.71 9.88
CA ALA A 28 8.69 4.08 10.67
C ALA A 28 7.97 2.95 9.90
N VAL A 29 7.73 3.15 8.60
CA VAL A 29 7.05 2.16 7.74
C VAL A 29 7.96 0.97 7.41
N THR A 30 9.23 1.21 7.13
CA THR A 30 10.15 0.17 6.63
C THR A 30 10.94 -0.52 7.73
N GLY A 31 11.10 0.12 8.89
CA GLY A 31 12.01 -0.28 9.97
C GLY A 31 13.49 -0.09 9.63
N ILE A 32 13.82 0.47 8.47
CA ILE A 32 15.20 0.65 8.00
C ILE A 32 15.74 1.97 8.54
N GLN A 33 16.95 1.95 9.10
CA GLN A 33 17.56 3.16 9.65
C GLN A 33 17.81 4.22 8.56
N PRO A 34 17.62 5.52 8.86
CA PRO A 34 17.73 6.60 7.88
C PRO A 34 19.09 6.63 7.16
N GLU A 35 20.18 6.33 7.86
CA GLU A 35 21.52 6.32 7.28
C GLU A 35 21.68 5.23 6.22
N ARG A 36 21.08 4.05 6.45
CA ARG A 36 21.07 2.93 5.49
C ARG A 36 20.19 3.24 4.29
N LEU A 37 19.04 3.88 4.52
CA LEU A 37 18.14 4.34 3.45
C LEU A 37 18.83 5.39 2.56
N ARG A 38 19.47 6.40 3.14
CA ARG A 38 20.20 7.42 2.38
C ARG A 38 21.35 6.82 1.58
N ALA A 39 22.17 5.97 2.20
CA ALA A 39 23.25 5.29 1.50
C ALA A 39 22.74 4.43 0.32
N PHE A 40 21.63 3.73 0.50
CA PHE A 40 20.99 2.95 -0.57
C PHE A 40 20.44 3.84 -1.70
N LEU A 41 19.77 4.95 -1.37
CA LEU A 41 19.25 5.91 -2.34
C LEU A 41 20.37 6.61 -3.13
N ASP A 42 21.49 6.91 -2.48
CA ASP A 42 22.66 7.54 -3.10
C ASP A 42 23.39 6.59 -4.05
N GLU A 43 23.49 5.30 -3.73
CA GLU A 43 24.05 4.28 -4.64
C GLU A 43 23.26 4.18 -5.95
N HIS A 44 21.93 4.32 -5.87
CA HIS A 44 21.04 4.33 -7.03
C HIS A 44 20.95 5.69 -7.73
N ALA A 45 21.64 6.73 -7.23
CA ALA A 45 21.71 8.06 -7.86
C ALA A 45 22.76 8.17 -8.99
N GLY A 46 23.53 7.11 -9.25
CA GLY A 46 24.58 7.09 -10.28
C GLY A 46 26.01 7.23 -9.74
N ALA A 47 26.35 6.60 -8.61
CA ALA A 47 27.73 6.53 -8.14
C ALA A 47 28.61 5.67 -9.08
N PRO A 48 29.92 6.00 -9.24
CA PRO A 48 30.75 5.43 -10.31
C PRO A 48 30.96 3.92 -10.13
N ILE A 49 30.83 3.20 -11.25
CA ILE A 49 31.11 1.77 -11.38
C ILE A 49 32.62 1.56 -11.17
N GLY A 50 33.02 1.40 -9.92
CA GLY A 50 34.35 0.91 -9.53
C GLY A 50 34.29 -0.60 -9.23
N LEU A 51 35.34 -1.32 -9.61
CA LEU A 51 35.53 -2.78 -9.48
C LEU A 51 35.51 -3.35 -8.03
N THR A 52 35.11 -2.56 -7.04
CA THR A 52 34.91 -3.00 -5.66
C THR A 52 33.41 -3.06 -5.40
N ALA A 53 32.83 -4.27 -5.35
CA ALA A 53 31.48 -4.46 -4.87
C ALA A 53 31.39 -3.84 -3.46
N ARG A 54 30.69 -2.72 -3.33
CA ARG A 54 30.43 -2.13 -2.01
C ARG A 54 29.59 -3.15 -1.21
N PRO A 55 29.81 -3.24 0.12
CA PRO A 55 28.97 -4.09 0.95
C PRO A 55 27.50 -3.71 0.74
N GLN A 56 26.66 -4.70 0.47
CA GLN A 56 25.23 -4.48 0.29
C GLN A 56 24.65 -3.82 1.55
N VAL A 57 24.15 -2.60 1.41
CA VAL A 57 23.71 -1.78 2.56
C VAL A 57 22.40 -2.32 3.15
N LEU A 58 21.56 -2.95 2.31
CA LEU A 58 20.26 -3.52 2.64
C LEU A 58 20.22 -5.02 2.32
N SER A 59 19.41 -5.79 3.04
CA SER A 59 19.14 -7.19 2.70
C SER A 59 18.28 -7.29 1.45
N ASP A 60 18.28 -8.45 0.79
CA ASP A 60 17.45 -8.69 -0.40
C ASP A 60 15.95 -8.48 -0.13
N ASP A 61 15.47 -8.84 1.07
CA ASP A 61 14.08 -8.60 1.49
C ASP A 61 13.79 -7.10 1.67
N GLU A 62 14.71 -6.35 2.28
CA GLU A 62 14.60 -4.90 2.40
C GLU A 62 14.55 -4.23 1.01
N ILE A 63 15.40 -4.68 0.08
CA ILE A 63 15.43 -4.19 -1.31
C ILE A 63 14.13 -4.50 -2.03
N ALA A 64 13.62 -5.74 -1.93
CA ALA A 64 12.37 -6.15 -2.56
C ALA A 64 11.20 -5.30 -2.05
N ARG A 65 11.09 -5.10 -0.74
CA ARG A 65 10.04 -4.25 -0.15
C ARG A 65 10.14 -2.80 -0.62
N LEU A 66 11.34 -2.23 -0.63
CA LEU A 66 11.56 -0.85 -1.11
C LEU A 66 11.36 -0.69 -2.62
N SER A 67 11.47 -1.76 -3.41
CA SER A 67 11.24 -1.71 -4.84
C SER A 67 9.76 -1.68 -5.19
N VAL A 68 8.90 -2.24 -4.34
CA VAL A 68 7.45 -2.27 -4.55
C VAL A 68 6.74 -1.10 -3.86
N PHE A 69 7.25 -0.65 -2.72
CA PHE A 69 6.60 0.37 -1.90
C PHE A 69 6.28 1.69 -2.63
N PRO A 70 7.20 2.29 -3.42
CA PRO A 70 6.93 3.51 -4.16
C PRO A 70 5.86 3.33 -5.24
N VAL A 71 5.82 2.16 -5.89
CA VAL A 71 4.76 1.81 -6.85
C VAL A 71 3.41 1.89 -6.14
N LEU A 72 3.27 1.18 -5.02
CA LEU A 72 2.02 1.12 -4.25
C LEU A 72 1.57 2.50 -3.76
N LEU A 73 2.49 3.36 -3.36
CA LEU A 73 2.17 4.74 -2.96
C LEU A 73 1.70 5.56 -4.17
N THR A 74 2.40 5.50 -5.30
CA THR A 74 2.07 6.33 -6.47
C THR A 74 0.82 5.86 -7.20
N GLU A 75 0.63 4.56 -7.38
CA GLU A 75 -0.56 4.00 -8.02
C GLU A 75 -1.77 4.13 -7.10
N GLY A 76 -1.59 3.86 -5.80
CA GLY A 76 -2.65 3.99 -4.80
C GLY A 76 -3.24 5.40 -4.80
N LEU A 77 -2.41 6.45 -4.88
CA LEU A 77 -2.86 7.86 -4.91
C LEU A 77 -3.82 8.20 -6.05
N ALA A 78 -3.78 7.48 -7.18
CA ALA A 78 -4.64 7.74 -8.33
C ALA A 78 -6.03 7.10 -8.23
N VAL A 79 -6.24 6.16 -7.30
CA VAL A 79 -7.50 5.43 -7.14
C VAL A 79 -8.52 6.28 -6.40
N ASP A 80 -9.72 6.42 -6.97
CA ASP A 80 -10.86 7.14 -6.38
C ASP A 80 -11.33 6.48 -5.07
N ASP A 81 -11.84 7.26 -4.12
CA ASP A 81 -12.25 6.73 -2.81
C ASP A 81 -13.38 5.69 -2.92
N ASP A 82 -14.31 5.85 -3.87
CA ASP A 82 -15.38 4.88 -4.11
C ASP A 82 -14.78 3.58 -4.68
N GLU A 83 -13.82 3.68 -5.59
CA GLU A 83 -13.12 2.53 -6.19
C GLU A 83 -12.27 1.79 -5.14
N ARG A 84 -11.58 2.52 -4.25
CA ARG A 84 -10.86 1.93 -3.12
C ARG A 84 -11.80 1.19 -2.17
N LEU A 85 -12.96 1.75 -1.88
CA LEU A 85 -13.97 1.12 -1.04
C LEU A 85 -14.42 -0.21 -1.64
N VAL A 86 -14.80 -0.21 -2.93
CA VAL A 86 -15.20 -1.42 -3.64
C VAL A 86 -14.07 -2.45 -3.65
N ALA A 87 -12.85 -2.05 -3.99
CA ALA A 87 -11.70 -2.96 -4.05
C ALA A 87 -11.42 -3.66 -2.71
N ILE A 88 -11.59 -2.96 -1.58
CA ILE A 88 -11.47 -3.56 -0.24
C ILE A 88 -12.49 -4.70 -0.07
N TYR A 89 -13.77 -4.43 -0.35
CA TYR A 89 -14.83 -5.40 -0.14
C TYR A 89 -14.84 -6.52 -1.18
N GLU A 90 -14.45 -6.24 -2.43
CA GLU A 90 -14.23 -7.26 -3.46
C GLU A 90 -13.08 -8.19 -3.05
N THR A 91 -11.98 -7.65 -2.53
CA THR A 91 -10.89 -8.50 -2.02
C THR A 91 -11.38 -9.43 -0.90
N LEU A 92 -12.14 -8.89 0.05
CA LEU A 92 -12.71 -9.67 1.16
C LEU A 92 -13.70 -10.74 0.70
N THR A 93 -14.52 -10.46 -0.31
CA THR A 93 -15.57 -11.36 -0.79
C THR A 93 -15.10 -12.35 -1.85
N ILE A 94 -14.24 -11.92 -2.78
CA ILE A 94 -13.75 -12.72 -3.91
C ILE A 94 -12.52 -13.52 -3.50
N GLU A 95 -11.47 -12.88 -2.96
CA GLU A 95 -10.22 -13.56 -2.61
C GLU A 95 -10.34 -14.33 -1.30
N PHE A 96 -11.00 -13.74 -0.29
CA PHE A 96 -11.12 -14.34 1.04
C PHE A 96 -12.47 -15.02 1.31
N HIS A 97 -13.35 -15.06 0.31
CA HIS A 97 -14.62 -15.77 0.35
C HIS A 97 -15.52 -15.40 1.55
N LEU A 98 -15.37 -14.21 2.12
CA LEU A 98 -16.26 -13.72 3.16
C LEU A 98 -17.57 -13.29 2.51
N THR A 99 -18.71 -13.73 3.05
CA THR A 99 -20.00 -13.20 2.61
C THR A 99 -20.20 -11.77 3.10
N THR A 100 -21.06 -11.00 2.44
CA THR A 100 -21.51 -9.67 2.90
C THR A 100 -22.04 -9.73 4.34
N LEU A 101 -22.77 -10.80 4.68
CA LEU A 101 -23.22 -11.07 6.04
C LEU A 101 -22.08 -11.34 7.03
N ASN A 102 -21.03 -12.09 6.64
CA ASN A 102 -19.87 -12.29 7.50
C ASN A 102 -19.17 -10.95 7.79
N ILE A 103 -18.95 -10.17 6.74
CA ILE A 103 -18.30 -8.86 6.81
C ILE A 103 -19.10 -7.94 7.73
N ALA A 104 -20.40 -7.76 7.47
CA ALA A 104 -21.31 -6.93 8.27
C ALA A 104 -21.27 -7.29 9.76
N ARG A 105 -21.28 -8.59 10.10
CA ARG A 105 -21.16 -9.08 11.48
C ARG A 105 -19.81 -8.76 12.12
N LEU A 106 -18.71 -8.86 11.37
CA LEU A 106 -17.37 -8.58 11.86
C LEU A 106 -17.15 -7.08 12.13
N ILE A 107 -17.78 -6.22 11.32
CA ILE A 107 -17.60 -4.77 11.42
C ILE A 107 -18.74 -4.06 12.16
N GLY A 108 -19.79 -4.78 12.55
CA GLY A 108 -20.94 -4.24 13.27
C GLY A 108 -21.77 -3.24 12.44
N LEU A 109 -21.93 -3.50 11.14
CA LEU A 109 -22.73 -2.71 10.21
C LEU A 109 -23.88 -3.52 9.62
N ASP A 110 -24.80 -2.85 8.94
CA ASP A 110 -25.91 -3.50 8.25
C ASP A 110 -25.40 -4.27 7.02
N PRO A 111 -25.78 -5.54 6.80
CA PRO A 111 -25.45 -6.26 5.56
C PRO A 111 -25.95 -5.56 4.30
N ASP A 112 -27.09 -4.86 4.36
CA ASP A 112 -27.65 -4.15 3.21
C ASP A 112 -26.76 -2.95 2.82
N ASP A 113 -26.13 -2.28 3.80
CA ASP A 113 -25.16 -1.22 3.54
C ASP A 113 -23.90 -1.75 2.84
N VAL A 114 -23.44 -2.96 3.20
CA VAL A 114 -22.28 -3.61 2.57
C VAL A 114 -22.60 -4.00 1.11
N GLU A 115 -23.79 -4.56 0.88
CA GLU A 115 -24.25 -4.93 -0.47
C GLU A 115 -24.47 -3.72 -1.37
N ALA A 116 -25.09 -2.67 -0.84
CA ALA A 116 -25.29 -1.42 -1.55
C ALA A 116 -23.95 -0.76 -1.90
N ALA A 117 -22.99 -0.72 -0.97
CA ALA A 117 -21.67 -0.16 -1.24
C ALA A 117 -20.85 -0.97 -2.26
N LEU A 118 -20.99 -2.30 -2.30
CA LEU A 118 -20.37 -3.15 -3.33
C LEU A 118 -20.98 -2.92 -4.72
N SER A 119 -22.28 -2.65 -4.79
CA SER A 119 -23.00 -2.48 -6.05
C SER A 119 -22.85 -1.06 -6.61
N ASP A 120 -23.03 -0.05 -5.76
CA ASP A 120 -22.86 1.37 -6.07
C ASP A 120 -22.53 2.14 -4.78
N PRO A 121 -21.25 2.46 -4.52
CA PRO A 121 -20.84 3.24 -3.35
C PRO A 121 -21.60 4.55 -3.19
N ARG A 122 -22.05 5.17 -4.29
CA ARG A 122 -22.74 6.47 -4.25
C ARG A 122 -24.20 6.36 -3.85
N SER A 123 -24.75 5.15 -3.79
CA SER A 123 -26.10 4.87 -3.31
C SER A 123 -26.22 4.92 -1.78
N VAL A 124 -25.11 4.73 -1.05
CA VAL A 124 -25.06 4.81 0.41
C VAL A 124 -24.65 6.20 0.88
N SER A 125 -25.03 6.56 2.11
CA SER A 125 -24.69 7.87 2.68
C SER A 125 -23.17 8.06 2.81
N SER A 126 -22.68 9.29 2.74
CA SER A 126 -21.25 9.58 2.96
C SER A 126 -20.76 9.16 4.36
N GLU A 127 -21.62 9.21 5.37
CA GLU A 127 -21.31 8.69 6.72
C GLU A 127 -21.16 7.17 6.70
N THR A 128 -22.07 6.46 6.04
CA THR A 128 -22.01 5.00 5.86
C THR A 128 -20.75 4.60 5.10
N ARG A 129 -20.44 5.27 3.97
CA ARG A 129 -19.19 5.02 3.22
C ARG A 129 -17.95 5.20 4.08
N TYR A 130 -17.89 6.27 4.88
CA TYR A 130 -16.77 6.51 5.76
C TYR A 130 -16.61 5.37 6.79
N ARG A 131 -17.71 4.94 7.43
CA ARG A 131 -17.69 3.82 8.37
C ARG A 131 -17.24 2.51 7.71
N LEU A 132 -17.75 2.24 6.51
CA LEU A 132 -17.35 1.09 5.71
C LEU A 132 -15.86 1.15 5.34
N ALA A 133 -15.35 2.29 4.86
CA ALA A 133 -13.94 2.45 4.49
C ALA A 133 -12.99 2.13 5.66
N ILE A 134 -13.29 2.69 6.84
CA ILE A 134 -12.48 2.46 8.05
C ILE A 134 -12.54 0.99 8.47
N ALA A 135 -13.74 0.42 8.56
CA ALA A 135 -13.90 -0.94 9.08
C ALA A 135 -13.44 -2.02 8.08
N GLY A 136 -13.69 -1.82 6.79
CA GLY A 136 -13.17 -2.66 5.72
C GLY A 136 -11.65 -2.63 5.65
N GLY A 137 -11.03 -1.45 5.78
CA GLY A 137 -9.57 -1.32 5.84
C GLY A 137 -8.96 -2.06 7.04
N TYR A 138 -9.60 -1.99 8.21
CA TYR A 138 -9.20 -2.77 9.38
C TYR A 138 -9.27 -4.28 9.12
N LEU A 139 -10.38 -4.75 8.55
CA LEU A 139 -10.59 -6.17 8.27
C LEU A 139 -9.59 -6.70 7.24
N LEU A 140 -9.35 -5.95 6.16
CA LEU A 140 -8.36 -6.30 5.14
C LEU A 140 -6.94 -6.41 5.74
N ASN A 141 -6.56 -5.46 6.59
CA ASN A 141 -5.29 -5.52 7.32
C ASN A 141 -5.21 -6.76 8.23
N ALA A 142 -6.28 -7.10 8.94
CA ALA A 142 -6.32 -8.28 9.80
C ALA A 142 -6.10 -9.58 8.99
N VAL A 143 -6.74 -9.71 7.82
CA VAL A 143 -6.56 -10.87 6.93
C VAL A 143 -5.13 -10.92 6.38
N ASN A 144 -4.58 -9.79 5.92
CA ASN A 144 -3.22 -9.72 5.41
C ASN A 144 -2.17 -10.09 6.48
N LEU A 145 -2.38 -9.67 7.73
CA LEU A 145 -1.52 -10.04 8.85
C LEU A 145 -1.61 -11.54 9.17
N ALA A 146 -2.79 -12.15 9.08
CA ALA A 146 -2.96 -13.58 9.29
C ALA A 146 -2.23 -14.40 8.20
N ARG A 147 -2.32 -13.98 6.93
CA ARG A 147 -1.61 -14.65 5.81
C ARG A 147 -0.10 -14.65 5.95
N ARG A 148 0.51 -13.54 6.42
CA ARG A 148 1.96 -13.46 6.58
C ARG A 148 2.52 -14.37 7.68
N ARG A 149 1.65 -14.90 8.55
CA ARG A 149 2.03 -15.79 9.66
C ARG A 149 1.81 -17.28 9.36
N GLY A 150 1.18 -17.61 8.22
CA GLY A 150 0.99 -18.98 7.74
C GLY A 150 1.97 -19.33 6.65
#